data_AF-A0A5F1YCW6-F1
#
_entry.id   AF-A0A5F1YCW6-F1
#
_cell.length_a   1.000
_cell.length_b   1.000
_cell.length_c   1.000
_cell.angle_alpha   90.00
_cell.angle_beta   90.00
_cell.angle_gamma   90.00
#
_symmetry.space_group_name_H-M   'P 1'
#
loop_
_entity.id
_entity.type
_entity.pdbx_description
1 polymer ?
#
loop_
_entity_poly.entity_id
_entity_poly.type
_entity_poly.pdbx_seq_one_letter_code
_entity_poly.pdbx_strand_id
1 'polypeptide(L)'
;MTSIVAGIGAALAVSIAARRGKKLEPKILKELQDAGGTLTLPELTKRIGLKDSFLNRGKVIQAIAPMIARGEVVEIDDPKATVKNRLELKQFRLK
;
A
#
# COMPACT_ATOMS: atom_id res chain seq x y z
N MET A 1 31.57 5.07 -29.38
CA MET A 1 31.14 4.03 -28.42
C MET A 1 30.64 4.75 -27.19
N THR A 2 29.32 4.81 -26.97
CA THR A 2 28.71 5.50 -25.83
C THR A 2 27.94 4.47 -25.01
N SER A 3 28.43 4.24 -23.80
CA SER A 3 28.04 3.14 -22.92
C SER A 3 26.64 3.34 -22.35
N ILE A 4 25.78 2.32 -22.51
CA ILE A 4 24.51 2.18 -21.81
C ILE A 4 24.83 1.69 -20.39
N VAL A 5 24.73 2.58 -19.39
CA VAL A 5 24.72 2.18 -17.97
C VAL A 5 23.62 2.95 -17.24
N ALA A 6 22.38 2.48 -17.38
CA ALA A 6 21.28 2.79 -16.48
C ALA A 6 20.19 1.73 -16.70
N GLY A 7 20.10 0.72 -15.84
CA GLY A 7 19.02 -0.27 -16.04
C GLY A 7 18.79 -1.37 -15.01
N ILE A 8 19.72 -1.69 -14.12
CA ILE A 8 19.59 -2.96 -13.35
C ILE A 8 19.14 -2.77 -11.89
N GLY A 9 19.27 -1.57 -11.31
CA GLY A 9 18.95 -1.34 -9.89
C GLY A 9 17.46 -1.41 -9.54
N ALA A 10 16.56 -0.97 -10.42
CA ALA A 10 15.13 -0.86 -10.10
C ALA A 10 14.39 -2.21 -10.17
N ALA A 11 14.76 -3.10 -11.09
CA ALA A 11 14.04 -4.36 -11.30
C ALA A 11 14.14 -5.32 -10.10
N LEU A 12 15.26 -5.34 -9.38
CA LEU A 12 15.46 -6.18 -8.19
C LEU A 12 14.68 -5.66 -6.97
N ALA A 13 14.66 -4.34 -6.76
CA ALA A 13 13.87 -3.72 -5.68
C ALA A 13 12.37 -3.93 -5.89
N VAL A 14 11.89 -3.79 -7.13
CA VAL A 14 10.49 -4.05 -7.52
C VAL A 14 10.14 -5.53 -7.31
N SER A 15 11.03 -6.46 -7.66
CA SER A 15 10.80 -7.90 -7.51
C SER A 15 10.64 -8.36 -6.05
N ILE A 16 11.47 -7.84 -5.15
CA ILE A 16 11.42 -8.17 -3.72
C ILE A 16 10.21 -7.52 -3.05
N ALA A 17 9.92 -6.27 -3.40
CA ALA A 17 8.71 -5.57 -2.94
C ALA A 17 7.44 -6.26 -3.43
N ALA A 18 7.39 -6.69 -4.70
CA ALA A 18 6.26 -7.43 -5.27
C ALA A 18 6.03 -8.80 -4.61
N ARG A 19 7.10 -9.55 -4.32
CA ARG A 19 6.98 -10.84 -3.58
C ARG A 19 6.47 -10.64 -2.14
N ARG A 20 6.88 -9.56 -1.47
CA ARG A 20 6.41 -9.23 -0.11
C ARG A 20 4.97 -8.67 -0.13
N GLY A 21 4.62 -7.88 -1.16
CA GLY A 21 3.27 -7.37 -1.39
C GLY A 21 2.24 -8.48 -1.60
N LYS A 22 2.57 -9.51 -2.40
CA LYS A 22 1.71 -10.69 -2.61
C LYS A 22 1.33 -11.44 -1.32
N LYS A 23 2.17 -11.40 -0.28
CA LYS A 23 1.82 -12.01 1.02
C LYS A 23 0.91 -11.13 1.88
N LEU A 24 0.86 -9.83 1.60
CA LEU A 24 0.06 -8.86 2.35
C LEU A 24 -1.31 -8.65 1.73
N GLU A 25 -1.46 -8.74 0.40
CA GLU A 25 -2.76 -8.65 -0.29
C GLU A 25 -3.88 -9.47 0.38
N PRO A 26 -3.73 -10.80 0.64
CA PRO A 26 -4.80 -11.59 1.25
C PRO A 26 -5.11 -11.16 2.70
N LYS A 27 -4.11 -10.66 3.44
CA LYS A 27 -4.32 -10.12 4.79
C LYS A 27 -5.07 -8.79 4.74
N ILE A 28 -4.69 -7.92 3.81
CA ILE A 28 -5.34 -6.62 3.63
C ILE A 28 -6.80 -6.79 3.23
N LEU A 29 -7.09 -7.70 2.27
CA LEU A 29 -8.47 -8.03 1.89
C LEU A 29 -9.27 -8.49 3.10
N LYS A 30 -8.73 -9.45 3.86
CA LYS A 30 -9.39 -9.97 5.05
C LYS A 30 -9.70 -8.86 6.06
N GLU A 31 -8.73 -8.01 6.38
CA GLU A 31 -8.93 -6.92 7.35
C GLU A 31 -9.92 -5.86 6.84
N LEU A 32 -9.94 -5.57 5.53
CA LEU A 32 -10.94 -4.67 4.95
C LEU A 32 -12.34 -5.30 4.93
N GLN A 33 -12.45 -6.62 4.71
CA GLN A 33 -13.71 -7.37 4.81
C GLN A 33 -14.22 -7.40 6.24
N ASP A 34 -13.36 -7.76 7.20
CA ASP A 34 -13.68 -7.85 8.63
C ASP A 34 -14.06 -6.47 9.21
N ALA A 35 -13.47 -5.39 8.70
CA ALA A 35 -13.84 -4.04 9.10
C ALA A 35 -15.23 -3.61 8.57
N GLY A 36 -15.75 -4.24 7.52
CA GLY A 36 -17.07 -3.94 6.94
C GLY A 36 -17.24 -2.50 6.44
N GLY A 37 -16.14 -1.75 6.29
CA GLY A 37 -16.16 -0.31 6.11
C GLY A 37 -14.81 0.26 5.68
N THR A 38 -14.62 1.56 5.89
CA THR A 38 -13.40 2.27 5.51
C THR A 38 -12.35 2.15 6.61
N LEU A 39 -11.11 1.80 6.25
CA LEU A 39 -9.96 1.79 7.16
C LEU A 39 -8.93 2.82 6.75
N THR A 40 -8.36 3.52 7.72
CA THR A 40 -7.20 4.39 7.47
C THR A 40 -5.94 3.55 7.25
N LEU A 41 -4.96 4.10 6.54
CA LEU A 41 -3.67 3.44 6.32
C LEU A 41 -2.94 3.04 7.64
N PRO A 42 -2.91 3.87 8.70
CA PRO A 42 -2.34 3.47 9.99
C PRO A 42 -3.10 2.31 10.64
N GLU A 43 -4.44 2.33 10.61
CA GLU A 43 -5.26 1.25 11.18
C GLU A 43 -5.06 -0.05 10.43
N LEU A 44 -5.10 0.00 9.10
CA LEU A 44 -4.87 -1.17 8.26
C LEU A 44 -3.48 -1.75 8.50
N THR A 45 -2.45 -0.90 8.63
CA THR A 45 -1.08 -1.32 8.94
C THR A 45 -1.00 -2.05 10.29
N LYS A 46 -1.70 -1.55 11.32
CA LYS A 46 -1.75 -2.20 12.64
C LYS A 46 -2.51 -3.53 12.59
N ARG A 47 -3.67 -3.55 11.92
CA ARG A 47 -4.57 -4.71 11.81
C ARG A 47 -3.91 -5.91 11.13
N ILE A 48 -3.14 -5.69 10.07
CA ILE A 48 -2.37 -6.76 9.42
C ILE A 48 -1.15 -7.24 10.23
N GLY A 49 -0.95 -6.69 11.44
CA GLY A 49 0.10 -7.07 12.38
C GLY A 49 1.45 -6.36 12.19
N LEU A 50 1.49 -5.23 11.49
CA LEU A 50 2.72 -4.43 11.34
C LEU A 50 2.75 -3.28 12.35
N LYS A 51 3.96 -2.96 12.83
CA LYS A 51 4.17 -1.73 13.60
C LYS A 51 3.87 -0.52 12.73
N ASP A 52 3.06 0.38 13.29
CA ASP A 52 2.75 1.66 12.67
C ASP A 52 4.00 2.51 12.50
N SER A 53 4.47 2.61 11.25
CA SER A 53 5.71 3.29 10.87
C SER A 53 5.65 3.63 9.39
N PHE A 54 6.31 4.71 9.00
CA PHE A 54 6.34 5.19 7.61
C PHE A 54 6.73 4.09 6.62
N LEU A 55 7.77 3.32 6.94
CA LEU A 55 8.26 2.22 6.09
C LEU A 55 7.19 1.13 5.88
N ASN A 56 6.49 0.73 6.96
CA ASN A 56 5.47 -0.32 6.86
C ASN A 56 4.20 0.18 6.18
N ARG A 57 3.79 1.43 6.43
CA ARG A 57 2.71 2.09 5.68
C ARG A 57 3.02 2.11 4.17
N GLY A 58 4.25 2.41 3.79
CA GLY A 58 4.70 2.35 2.39
C GLY A 58 4.59 0.94 1.77
N LYS A 59 4.87 -0.12 2.54
CA LYS A 59 4.66 -1.51 2.07
C LYS A 59 3.19 -1.83 1.87
N VAL A 60 2.32 -1.36 2.75
CA VAL A 60 0.87 -1.55 2.63
C VAL A 60 0.33 -0.87 1.39
N ILE A 61 0.75 0.38 1.11
CA ILE A 61 0.39 1.08 -0.14
C ILE A 61 0.83 0.29 -1.35
N GLN A 62 2.07 -0.21 -1.38
CA GLN A 62 2.58 -1.00 -2.51
C GLN A 62 1.81 -2.31 -2.69
N ALA A 63 1.34 -2.92 -1.60
CA ALA A 63 0.50 -4.11 -1.65
C ALA A 63 -0.94 -3.81 -2.09
N ILE A 64 -1.48 -2.64 -1.72
CA ILE A 64 -2.84 -2.19 -2.08
C ILE A 64 -2.93 -1.66 -3.50
N ALA A 65 -1.86 -1.04 -4.02
CA ALA A 65 -1.83 -0.43 -5.35
C ALA A 65 -2.36 -1.36 -6.46
N PRO A 66 -1.95 -2.64 -6.57
CA PRO A 66 -2.52 -3.54 -7.56
C PRO A 66 -4.01 -3.87 -7.30
N MET A 67 -4.48 -3.85 -6.06
CA MET A 67 -5.89 -4.08 -5.70
C MET A 67 -6.78 -2.89 -6.11
N ILE A 68 -6.27 -1.66 -5.95
CA ILE A 68 -6.92 -0.45 -6.47
C ILE A 68 -6.97 -0.49 -7.99
N ALA A 69 -5.85 -0.86 -8.63
CA ALA A 69 -5.78 -0.96 -10.09
C ALA A 69 -6.76 -2.00 -10.67
N ARG A 70 -7.03 -3.09 -9.92
CA ARG A 70 -8.06 -4.10 -10.26
C ARG A 70 -9.49 -3.65 -9.93
N GLY A 71 -9.66 -2.55 -9.20
CA GLY A 71 -10.96 -2.02 -8.78
C GLY A 71 -11.58 -2.75 -7.58
N GLU A 72 -10.81 -3.57 -6.86
CA GLU A 72 -11.24 -4.29 -5.64
C GLU A 72 -11.32 -3.35 -4.42
N VAL A 73 -10.42 -2.36 -4.37
CA VAL A 73 -10.28 -1.40 -3.28
C VAL A 73 -10.43 0.01 -3.83
N VAL A 74 -11.23 0.82 -3.15
CA VAL A 74 -11.36 2.25 -3.40
C VAL A 74 -10.44 2.99 -2.44
N GLU A 75 -9.58 3.83 -3.00
CA GLU A 75 -8.81 4.82 -2.23
C GLU A 75 -9.65 6.08 -2.05
N ILE A 76 -9.73 6.54 -0.80
CA ILE A 76 -10.43 7.77 -0.43
C ILE A 76 -9.35 8.73 0.08
N ASP A 77 -9.07 9.76 -0.72
CA ASP A 77 -8.22 10.88 -0.31
C ASP A 77 -9.06 11.90 0.48
N ASP A 78 -8.49 12.41 1.57
CA ASP A 78 -9.09 13.50 2.34
C ASP A 78 -8.74 14.86 1.68
N PRO A 79 -9.73 15.73 1.39
CA PRO A 79 -9.47 17.03 0.77
C PRO A 79 -8.62 17.98 1.66
N LYS A 80 -8.49 17.69 2.95
CA LYS A 80 -7.64 18.41 3.91
C LYS A 80 -6.24 17.81 4.04
N ALA A 81 -5.92 16.77 3.26
CA ALA A 81 -4.61 16.16 3.27
C ALA A 81 -3.54 17.12 2.72
N THR A 82 -2.56 17.41 3.57
CA THR A 82 -1.28 18.03 3.22
C THR A 82 -0.21 16.97 3.00
N VAL A 83 0.92 17.33 2.39
CA VAL A 83 2.06 16.41 2.17
C VAL A 83 2.50 15.70 3.45
N LYS A 84 2.34 16.34 4.62
CA LYS A 84 2.78 15.81 5.92
C LYS A 84 1.83 14.78 6.53
N ASN A 85 0.51 14.93 6.36
CA ASN A 85 -0.51 14.07 6.99
C ASN A 85 -1.26 13.19 5.98
N ARG A 86 -0.92 13.24 4.68
CA ARG A 86 -1.58 12.46 3.63
C ARG A 86 -1.65 10.97 3.94
N LEU A 87 -0.56 10.40 4.46
CA LEU A 87 -0.52 8.97 4.81
C LEU A 87 -1.31 8.61 6.06
N GLU A 88 -1.68 9.59 6.88
CA GLU A 88 -2.48 9.38 8.09
C GLU A 88 -3.97 9.45 7.77
N LEU A 89 -4.33 10.34 6.86
CA LEU A 89 -5.72 10.55 6.45
C LEU A 89 -6.16 9.65 5.31
N LYS A 90 -5.21 9.02 4.59
CA LYS A 90 -5.53 8.13 3.47
C LYS A 90 -6.33 6.93 3.94
N GLN A 91 -7.44 6.71 3.26
CA GLN A 91 -8.45 5.73 3.61
C GLN A 91 -8.66 4.73 2.48
N PHE A 92 -8.97 3.49 2.84
CA PHE A 92 -9.22 2.39 1.92
C PHE A 92 -10.52 1.68 2.28
N ARG A 93 -11.29 1.32 1.27
CA ARG A 93 -12.55 0.58 1.42
C ARG A 93 -12.65 -0.48 0.34
N LEU A 94 -13.27 -1.62 0.62
CA LEU A 94 -13.68 -2.55 -0.43
C LEU A 94 -14.82 -1.98 -1.26
N LYS A 95 -14.74 -2.22 -2.57
CA LYS A 95 -15.81 -1.85 -3.50
C LYS A 95 -17.01 -2.79 -3.37
#